data_AF-A0A8T4ENF8-F1
#
_entry.id   AF-A0A8T4ENF8-F1
#
_cell.length_a   1.000
_cell.length_b   1.000
_cell.length_c   1.000
_cell.angle_alpha   90.00
_cell.angle_beta   90.00
_cell.angle_gamma   90.00
#
_symmetry.space_group_name_H-M   'P 1'
#
loop_
_entity.id
_entity.type
_entity.pdbx_description
1 polymer ?
#
loop_
_entity_poly.entity_id
_entity_poly.type
_entity_poly.pdbx_seq_one_letter_code
_entity_poly.pdbx_strand_id
1 'polypeptide(L)'
;MSVDEIKKMLKSGSLVIGAESTVKALRKNELVKVFLASNAPEGLVNDIGHYAAIAKVEVERLEIPNDDLGVVCKKPFLIACIGLKQQAAAEKKKF
;
A
#
# COMPACT_ATOMS: atom_id res chain seq x y z
N MET A 1 -2.65 -3.44 -10.75
CA MET A 1 -3.78 -2.49 -10.90
C MET A 1 -3.27 -1.08 -11.22
N SER A 2 -4.09 -0.24 -11.87
CA SER A 2 -3.67 1.06 -12.42
C SER A 2 -3.53 2.17 -11.37
N VAL A 3 -2.57 3.05 -11.60
CA VAL A 3 -2.19 4.23 -10.78
C VAL A 3 -3.38 5.10 -10.35
N ASP A 4 -4.44 5.12 -11.16
CA ASP A 4 -5.68 5.85 -10.90
C ASP A 4 -6.41 5.40 -9.63
N GLU A 5 -6.33 4.12 -9.29
CA GLU A 5 -6.98 3.58 -8.08
C GLU A 5 -6.33 4.16 -6.81
N ILE A 6 -5.01 4.28 -6.82
CA ILE A 6 -4.23 4.88 -5.74
C ILE A 6 -4.58 6.36 -5.60
N LYS A 7 -4.72 7.11 -6.72
CA LYS A 7 -5.15 8.52 -6.68
C LYS A 7 -6.54 8.69 -6.08
N LYS A 8 -7.48 7.79 -6.40
CA LYS A 8 -8.83 7.80 -5.80
C LYS A 8 -8.77 7.52 -4.30
N MET A 9 -8.05 6.48 -3.90
CA MET A 9 -7.89 6.11 -2.48
C MET A 9 -7.17 7.21 -1.67
N LEU A 10 -6.24 7.93 -2.30
CA LEU A 10 -5.57 9.10 -1.72
C LEU A 10 -6.57 10.24 -1.45
N LYS A 11 -7.49 10.50 -2.39
CA LYS A 11 -8.56 11.48 -2.20
C LYS A 11 -9.53 11.07 -1.08
N SER A 12 -9.79 9.77 -0.93
CA SER A 12 -10.63 9.25 0.16
C SER A 12 -9.96 9.30 1.54
N GLY A 13 -8.64 9.54 1.62
CA GLY A 13 -7.92 9.66 2.89
C GLY A 13 -7.70 8.34 3.65
N SER A 14 -8.01 7.20 3.03
CA SER A 14 -7.96 5.87 3.65
C SER A 14 -6.61 5.16 3.44
N LEU A 15 -5.60 5.87 2.93
CA LEU A 15 -4.28 5.32 2.68
C LEU A 15 -3.32 5.57 3.83
N VAL A 16 -2.56 4.54 4.17
CA VAL A 16 -1.41 4.56 5.07
C VAL A 16 -0.16 4.54 4.22
N ILE A 17 0.72 5.50 4.42
CA ILE A 17 1.94 5.64 3.64
C ILE A 17 3.13 5.33 4.53
N GLY A 18 4.08 4.56 4.01
CA GLY A 18 5.35 4.26 4.67
C GLY A 18 5.35 2.91 5.39
N ALA A 19 6.51 2.27 5.43
CA ALA A 19 6.68 0.93 5.96
C ALA A 19 6.32 0.84 7.46
N GLU A 20 6.84 1.74 8.30
CA GLU A 20 6.55 1.75 9.74
C GLU A 20 5.05 1.87 10.06
N SER A 21 4.37 2.82 9.40
CA SER A 21 2.94 3.03 9.59
C SER A 21 2.14 1.83 9.09
N THR A 22 2.57 1.23 7.98
CA THR A 22 1.95 0.01 7.44
C THR A 22 2.12 -1.17 8.40
N VAL A 23 3.31 -1.37 8.99
CA VAL A 23 3.55 -2.42 9.98
C VAL A 23 2.70 -2.20 11.24
N LYS A 24 2.58 -0.95 11.71
CA LYS A 24 1.69 -0.63 12.85
C LYS A 24 0.23 -0.93 12.53
N ALA A 25 -0.24 -0.61 11.33
CA ALA A 25 -1.61 -0.87 10.91
C ALA A 25 -1.86 -2.37 10.61
N LEU A 26 -0.84 -3.10 10.12
CA LEU A 26 -0.84 -4.56 9.94
C LEU A 26 -1.04 -5.25 11.29
N ARG A 27 -0.30 -4.82 12.32
CA ARG A 27 -0.43 -5.36 13.69
C ARG A 27 -1.82 -5.12 14.29
N LYS A 28 -2.49 -4.04 13.91
CA LYS A 28 -3.85 -3.72 14.35
C LYS A 28 -4.94 -4.38 13.49
N ASN A 29 -4.56 -5.11 12.44
CA ASN A 29 -5.46 -5.73 11.49
C ASN A 29 -6.45 -4.75 10.82
N GLU A 30 -6.05 -3.47 10.69
CA GLU A 30 -6.87 -2.40 10.11
C GLU A 30 -6.67 -2.24 8.59
N LEU A 31 -5.84 -3.11 7.99
CA LEU A 31 -5.49 -3.06 6.57
C LEU A 31 -6.19 -4.16 5.79
N VAL A 32 -6.63 -3.81 4.58
CA VAL A 32 -7.25 -4.76 3.64
C VAL A 32 -6.26 -5.15 2.55
N LYS A 33 -5.42 -4.21 2.12
CA LYS A 33 -4.40 -4.42 1.09
C LYS A 33 -3.11 -3.68 1.42
N VAL A 34 -1.99 -4.20 0.95
CA VAL A 34 -0.69 -3.53 0.94
C VAL A 34 -0.15 -3.53 -0.49
N PHE A 35 0.36 -2.38 -0.90
CA PHE A 35 1.00 -2.18 -2.19
C PHE A 35 2.49 -1.94 -1.99
N LEU A 36 3.29 -2.62 -2.82
CA LEU A 36 4.74 -2.50 -2.86
C LEU A 36 5.18 -1.85 -4.16
N ALA A 37 6.16 -0.93 -4.07
CA ALA A 37 6.82 -0.39 -5.25
C ALA A 37 7.65 -1.47 -5.97
N SER A 38 7.85 -1.30 -7.29
CA SER A 38 8.65 -2.23 -8.09
C SER A 38 10.13 -2.27 -7.65
N ASN A 39 10.64 -1.13 -7.18
CA ASN A 39 12.00 -0.96 -6.69
C ASN A 39 12.11 -1.12 -5.16
N ALA A 40 11.15 -1.79 -4.51
CA ALA A 40 11.23 -2.01 -3.06
C ALA A 40 12.35 -3.04 -2.74
N PRO A 41 13.21 -2.77 -1.74
CA PRO A 41 14.28 -3.69 -1.38
C PRO A 41 13.71 -5.01 -0.85
N GLU A 42 14.34 -6.13 -1.23
CA GLU A 42 13.84 -7.48 -0.90
C GLU A 42 13.64 -7.72 0.59
N GLY A 43 14.52 -7.17 1.46
CA GLY A 43 14.35 -7.27 2.91
C GLY A 43 12.99 -6.74 3.35
N LEU A 44 12.63 -5.55 2.87
CA LEU A 44 11.36 -4.90 3.18
C LEU A 44 10.17 -5.68 2.62
N VAL A 45 10.30 -6.19 1.39
CA VAL A 45 9.28 -7.04 0.76
C VAL A 45 9.04 -8.30 1.59
N ASN A 46 10.10 -8.92 2.12
CA ASN A 46 10.01 -10.13 2.92
C ASN A 46 9.40 -9.86 4.29
N ASP A 47 9.82 -8.79 4.97
CA ASP A 47 9.24 -8.34 6.25
C ASP A 47 7.73 -8.08 6.09
N ILE A 48 7.35 -7.27 5.10
CA ILE A 48 5.94 -6.95 4.84
C ILE A 48 5.16 -8.19 4.43
N GLY A 49 5.71 -9.04 3.57
CA GLY A 49 5.07 -10.29 3.14
C GLY A 49 4.79 -11.20 4.33
N HIS A 50 5.74 -11.31 5.27
CA HIS A 50 5.57 -12.11 6.47
C HIS A 50 4.49 -11.55 7.39
N TYR A 51 4.51 -10.25 7.66
CA TYR A 51 3.48 -9.60 8.49
C TYR A 51 2.10 -9.63 7.83
N ALA A 52 2.02 -9.45 6.51
CA ALA A 52 0.77 -9.51 5.77
C ALA A 52 0.17 -10.92 5.76
N ALA A 53 0.99 -11.97 5.66
CA ALA A 53 0.53 -13.35 5.77
C ALA A 53 -0.09 -13.65 7.14
N ILE A 54 0.50 -13.14 8.23
CA ILE A 54 -0.03 -13.29 9.59
C ILE A 54 -1.35 -12.52 9.75
N ALA A 55 -1.42 -11.30 9.22
CA ALA A 55 -2.61 -10.44 9.29
C ALA A 55 -3.70 -10.79 8.26
N LYS A 56 -3.47 -11.79 7.39
CA LYS A 56 -4.32 -12.15 6.24
C LYS A 56 -4.64 -10.96 5.32
N VAL A 57 -3.64 -10.14 5.05
CA VAL A 57 -3.75 -8.96 4.19
C VAL A 57 -3.18 -9.26 2.81
N GLU A 58 -3.86 -8.81 1.75
CA GLU A 58 -3.43 -9.04 0.38
C GLU A 58 -2.28 -8.08 -0.01
N VAL A 59 -1.20 -8.61 -0.57
CA VAL A 59 -0.02 -7.84 -0.99
C VAL A 59 0.07 -7.83 -2.51
N GLU A 60 0.06 -6.65 -3.11
CA GLU A 60 0.21 -6.47 -4.56
C GLU A 60 1.47 -5.66 -4.89
N ARG A 61 2.29 -6.15 -5.81
CA ARG A 61 3.43 -5.38 -6.34
C ARG A 61 2.95 -4.52 -7.50
N LEU A 62 3.31 -3.24 -7.43
CA LEU A 62 3.08 -2.27 -8.49
C LEU A 62 4.30 -2.27 -9.42
N GLU A 63 4.06 -1.98 -10.70
CA GLU A 63 5.12 -1.85 -11.72
C GLU A 63 5.87 -0.51 -11.63
N ILE A 64 5.41 0.38 -10.75
CA ILE A 64 5.88 1.77 -10.62
C ILE A 64 6.97 1.86 -9.54
N PRO A 65 8.02 2.67 -9.74
CA PRO A 65 9.03 2.90 -8.72
C PRO A 65 8.51 3.76 -7.55
N ASN A 66 9.29 3.78 -6.47
CA ASN A 66 9.03 4.55 -5.26
C ASN A 66 8.98 6.08 -5.48
N ASP A 67 9.67 6.58 -6.51
CA ASP A 67 9.68 7.99 -6.90
C ASP A 67 8.33 8.43 -7.50
N ASP A 68 7.89 7.75 -8.56
CA ASP A 68 6.57 7.98 -9.16
C ASP A 68 5.43 7.76 -8.17
N LEU A 69 5.52 6.77 -7.27
CA LEU A 69 4.52 6.60 -6.21
C LEU A 69 4.45 7.81 -5.27
N GLY A 70 5.59 8.42 -4.92
CA GLY A 70 5.66 9.67 -4.17
C GLY A 70 4.93 10.81 -4.89
N VAL A 71 5.21 10.97 -6.19
CA VAL A 71 4.59 11.99 -7.05
C VAL A 71 3.08 11.78 -7.16
N VAL A 72 2.64 10.54 -7.37
CA VAL A 72 1.23 10.14 -7.43
C VAL A 72 0.51 10.46 -6.11
N CYS A 73 1.16 10.19 -4.98
CA CYS A 73 0.66 10.50 -3.66
C CYS A 73 0.81 11.99 -3.27
N LYS A 74 1.34 12.85 -4.17
CA LYS A 74 1.63 14.27 -3.93
C LYS A 74 2.46 14.50 -2.66
N LYS A 75 3.40 13.60 -2.37
CA LYS A 75 4.25 13.67 -1.19
C LYS A 75 5.69 13.92 -1.63
N PRO A 76 6.43 14.83 -0.98
CA PRO A 76 7.79 15.20 -1.37
C PRO A 76 8.82 14.14 -0.96
N PHE A 77 8.41 12.88 -0.80
CA PHE A 77 9.26 11.79 -0.35
C PHE A 77 8.91 10.48 -1.06
N LEU A 78 9.91 9.62 -1.17
CA LEU A 78 9.83 8.31 -1.80
C LEU A 78 8.94 7.37 -0.98
N ILE A 79 8.02 6.69 -1.66
CA ILE A 79 7.09 5.75 -1.02
C ILE A 79 7.39 4.35 -1.51
N ALA A 80 7.99 3.52 -0.66
CA ALA A 80 8.21 2.11 -0.97
C ALA A 80 6.96 1.24 -0.78
N CYS A 81 6.07 1.63 0.16
CA CYS A 81 4.89 0.86 0.52
C CYS A 81 3.70 1.73 0.89
N ILE A 82 2.52 1.25 0.51
CA ILE A 82 1.23 1.87 0.81
C ILE A 82 0.30 0.81 1.38
N GLY A 83 -0.23 1.03 2.57
CA GLY A 83 -1.32 0.23 3.13
C GLY A 83 -2.68 0.87 2.83
N LEU A 84 -3.66 0.06 2.46
CA LEU A 84 -5.05 0.48 2.36
C LEU A 84 -5.79 0.11 3.65
N LYS A 85 -6.29 1.11 4.37
CA LYS A 85 -7.17 0.87 5.52
C LYS A 85 -8.54 0.37 5.08
N GLN A 86 -9.16 -0.43 5.94
CA GLN A 86 -10.55 -0.81 5.81
C GLN A 86 -11.43 0.45 5.98
N GLN A 87 -11.85 1.05 4.87
CA GLN A 87 -12.95 1.99 4.85
C GLN A 87 -14.02 1.55 3.86
N ALA A 88 -15.27 1.67 4.29
CA ALA A 88 -16.45 1.32 3.52
C ALA A 88 -16.77 2.39 2.47
N ALA A 89 -15.95 2.50 1.41
CA ALA A 89 -16.37 3.15 0.15
C ALA A 89 -15.42 2.81 -1.01
N ALA A 90 -15.93 1.96 -1.92
CA ALA A 90 -15.71 1.94 -3.39
C ALA A 90 -14.26 1.79 -3.92
N GLU A 91 -13.90 0.85 -4.81
CA GLU A 91 -14.64 0.18 -5.87
C GLU A 91 -14.12 -1.25 -6.10
N LYS A 92 -15.09 -2.18 -6.18
CA LYS A 92 -15.21 -3.35 -7.06
C LYS A 92 -13.95 -4.16 -7.44
N LYS A 93 -13.97 -5.41 -6.96
CA LYS A 93 -13.91 -6.64 -7.80
C LYS A 93 -13.83 -6.31 -9.31
N LYS A 94 -12.72 -6.67 -9.95
CA LYS A 94 -12.77 -7.09 -11.35
C LYS A 94 -12.60 -8.60 -11.40
N PHE A 95 -13.72 -9.23 -11.75
CA PHE A 95 -13.77 -10.52 -12.44
C PHE A 95 -12.91 -10.46 -13.70
#